data_AF-A0A7Z9MTC3-F1
#
_entry.id   AF-A0A7Z9MTC3-F1
#
_cell.length_a   1.000
_cell.length_b   1.000
_cell.length_c   1.000
_cell.angle_alpha   90.00
_cell.angle_beta   90.00
_cell.angle_gamma   90.00
#
_symmetry.space_group_name_H-M   'P 1'
#
loop_
_entity.id
_entity.type
_entity.pdbx_description
1 polymer ?
#
loop_
_entity_poly.entity_id
_entity_poly.type
_entity_poly.pdbx_seq_one_letter_code
_entity_poly.pdbx_strand_id
1 'polypeptide(L)'
;MKAVLQKKFVVPVLVGLAVGGLLVLSETLPKASTETPIPDEETEQESTSRLRYDPKTGEYTCDAVDTVETGNLRIEVHLDIALEDGTNVPDCFELGHTGFIVYRGETKLIEFDAEEAYIKERLEEGDDYCLYFSCEFFSKFSLKFPRHPEKFPVVIDDNGYFEWKVEDWYDTPIPPEYDVTGDGSPNLVVKHWSGGVHCCFSYYVFDVGDTPRLIDVLDSGHADVPRFYKFNDTPGLTLSTADWTYAYWNTSFAGSPRPQIYLSFDPEQNRFVMNTKLMKLPIPEQDKLDEWVARIKTDWATHPETLWWYMLELIYKGNLAAAKELMEAVWPPDTEMHPPNSGDNQTYSKDGFWHALIDKVGESRYAEEVFSMNKAHLCSLRPLLSQPYLERYLCKEAEQ
;
A
#
# COMPACT_ATOMS: atom_id res chain seq x y z
N MET A 1 -34.43 -17.52 58.59
CA MET A 1 -34.88 -17.30 57.20
C MET A 1 -33.76 -17.78 56.29
N LYS A 2 -33.83 -19.03 55.76
CA LYS A 2 -34.12 -19.39 54.35
C LYS A 2 -33.35 -18.52 53.33
N ALA A 3 -32.57 -19.03 52.37
CA ALA A 3 -32.15 -20.38 52.01
C ALA A 3 -30.89 -20.29 51.12
N VAL A 4 -30.00 -21.28 51.27
CA VAL A 4 -28.81 -21.57 50.46
C VAL A 4 -29.22 -22.54 49.34
N LEU A 5 -28.65 -22.40 48.15
CA LEU A 5 -28.60 -23.48 47.15
C LEU A 5 -27.24 -23.49 46.46
N GLN A 6 -26.41 -24.44 46.91
CA GLN A 6 -25.25 -24.97 46.21
C GLN A 6 -25.71 -25.90 45.08
N LYS A 7 -24.92 -25.98 43.99
CA LYS A 7 -24.68 -27.26 43.28
C LYS A 7 -23.26 -27.31 42.71
N LYS A 8 -22.44 -28.11 43.40
CA LYS A 8 -21.29 -28.92 42.95
C LYS A 8 -21.82 -30.01 41.95
N PHE A 9 -21.10 -30.72 41.06
CA PHE A 9 -19.68 -31.04 40.86
C PHE A 9 -19.56 -31.97 39.60
N VAL A 10 -18.30 -32.25 39.20
CA VAL A 10 -17.76 -33.46 38.54
C VAL A 10 -17.69 -33.54 37.00
N VAL A 11 -16.44 -33.45 36.53
CA VAL A 11 -15.84 -34.02 35.32
C VAL A 11 -15.53 -35.52 35.51
N PRO A 12 -15.54 -36.36 34.46
CA PRO A 12 -14.59 -37.46 34.41
C PRO A 12 -13.74 -37.46 33.13
N VAL A 13 -12.49 -37.88 33.31
CA VAL A 13 -11.47 -38.20 32.30
C VAL A 13 -11.40 -39.74 32.14
N LEU A 14 -11.25 -40.23 30.90
CA LEU A 14 -10.74 -41.56 30.50
C LEU A 14 -10.53 -41.51 28.96
N VAL A 15 -9.32 -41.32 28.41
CA VAL A 15 -8.23 -42.29 28.08
C VAL A 15 -8.64 -43.42 27.10
N GLY A 16 -8.05 -43.38 25.88
CA GLY A 16 -7.38 -44.54 25.25
C GLY A 16 -7.99 -45.24 24.02
N LEU A 17 -7.37 -45.02 22.85
CA LEU A 17 -7.00 -45.98 21.76
C LEU A 17 -8.04 -46.99 21.19
N ALA A 18 -8.30 -46.92 19.88
CA ALA A 18 -7.92 -47.96 18.89
C ALA A 18 -8.57 -47.81 17.48
N VAL A 19 -7.71 -47.86 16.47
CA VAL A 19 -7.78 -48.33 15.07
C VAL A 19 -9.04 -49.11 14.61
N GLY A 20 -9.54 -48.81 13.40
CA GLY A 20 -10.17 -49.82 12.53
C GLY A 20 -11.24 -49.36 11.52
N GLY A 21 -10.92 -49.44 10.23
CA GLY A 21 -11.75 -50.15 9.23
C GLY A 21 -13.04 -49.54 8.66
N LEU A 22 -12.97 -49.11 7.40
CA LEU A 22 -13.94 -49.26 6.29
C LEU A 22 -15.35 -49.79 6.60
N LEU A 23 -16.40 -49.05 6.18
CA LEU A 23 -17.55 -49.61 5.45
C LEU A 23 -18.45 -48.52 4.85
N VAL A 24 -18.54 -48.53 3.52
CA VAL A 24 -19.54 -47.83 2.71
C VAL A 24 -20.84 -48.64 2.76
N LEU A 25 -21.96 -48.02 3.10
CA LEU A 25 -23.29 -48.48 2.70
C LEU A 25 -24.18 -47.26 2.42
N SER A 26 -24.72 -47.27 1.21
CA SER A 26 -25.64 -46.28 0.64
C SER A 26 -27.06 -46.52 1.13
N GLU A 27 -27.79 -45.48 1.51
CA GLU A 27 -29.26 -45.46 1.39
C GLU A 27 -29.76 -44.06 0.99
N THR A 28 -30.74 -44.11 0.10
CA THR A 28 -31.34 -43.10 -0.76
C THR A 28 -32.16 -42.01 -0.06
N LEU A 29 -32.11 -40.78 -0.58
CA LEU A 29 -33.15 -39.75 -0.38
C LEU A 29 -33.68 -39.24 -1.74
N PRO A 30 -34.94 -38.76 -1.81
CA PRO A 30 -35.78 -38.83 -3.02
C PRO A 30 -35.67 -37.64 -3.98
N LYS A 31 -36.00 -37.90 -5.26
CA LYS A 31 -36.15 -36.93 -6.36
C LYS A 31 -37.58 -36.39 -6.46
N ALA A 32 -37.71 -35.06 -6.60
CA ALA A 32 -38.54 -34.30 -7.57
C ALA A 32 -38.65 -32.83 -7.08
N SER A 33 -37.98 -31.88 -7.73
CA SER A 33 -38.47 -31.06 -8.86
C SER A 33 -39.53 -30.03 -8.47
N THR A 34 -39.12 -28.76 -8.44
CA THR A 34 -39.76 -27.67 -9.21
C THR A 34 -38.70 -26.65 -9.55
N GLU A 35 -38.46 -26.50 -10.85
CA GLU A 35 -37.63 -25.48 -11.48
C GLU A 35 -38.15 -24.08 -11.12
N THR A 36 -37.25 -23.20 -10.71
CA THR A 36 -37.37 -21.77 -10.97
C THR A 36 -36.08 -21.40 -11.70
N PRO A 37 -36.12 -20.79 -12.89
CA PRO A 37 -34.89 -20.49 -13.64
C PRO A 37 -34.07 -19.48 -12.84
N ILE A 38 -32.88 -19.88 -12.43
CA ILE A 38 -31.80 -18.93 -12.13
C ILE A 38 -31.46 -18.31 -13.49
N PRO A 39 -31.36 -16.98 -13.64
CA PRO A 39 -30.80 -16.42 -14.85
C PRO A 39 -29.36 -16.93 -14.94
N ASP A 40 -29.10 -17.77 -15.94
CA ASP A 40 -27.75 -17.98 -16.45
C ASP A 40 -27.30 -16.63 -17.04
N GLU A 41 -26.84 -15.71 -16.18
CA GLU A 41 -25.87 -14.72 -16.61
C GLU A 41 -24.57 -15.50 -16.75
N GLU A 42 -24.29 -15.88 -18.00
CA GLU A 42 -22.95 -16.23 -18.45
C GLU A 42 -21.96 -15.32 -17.73
N THR A 43 -21.14 -15.90 -16.87
CA THR A 43 -19.83 -15.33 -16.57
C THR A 43 -19.16 -15.11 -17.93
N GLU A 44 -19.23 -13.87 -18.44
CA GLU A 44 -18.44 -13.39 -19.56
C GLU A 44 -16.98 -13.61 -19.16
N GLN A 45 -16.46 -14.77 -19.55
CA GLN A 45 -15.03 -15.02 -19.58
C GLN A 45 -14.48 -14.12 -20.69
N GLU A 46 -14.06 -12.92 -20.31
CA GLU A 46 -13.24 -12.03 -21.13
C GLU A 46 -11.95 -12.77 -21.52
N SER A 47 -11.98 -13.43 -22.67
CA SER A 47 -10.77 -13.73 -23.43
C SER A 47 -11.14 -13.88 -24.91
N THR A 48 -10.34 -13.22 -25.76
CA THR A 48 -10.09 -13.55 -27.19
C THR A 48 -10.85 -12.88 -28.34
N SER A 49 -11.23 -11.59 -28.31
CA SER A 49 -11.42 -10.89 -29.61
C SER A 49 -11.14 -9.39 -29.62
N ARG A 50 -9.93 -8.97 -29.20
CA ARG A 50 -9.39 -7.65 -29.58
C ARG A 50 -8.96 -7.61 -31.06
N LEU A 51 -8.91 -8.77 -31.72
CA LEU A 51 -8.54 -8.93 -33.11
C LEU A 51 -9.68 -8.54 -34.05
N ARG A 52 -9.43 -7.58 -34.94
CA ARG A 52 -10.31 -7.21 -36.06
C ARG A 52 -9.72 -7.67 -37.37
N TYR A 53 -10.57 -8.14 -38.28
CA TYR A 53 -10.20 -8.50 -39.64
C TYR A 53 -10.86 -7.54 -40.64
N ASP A 54 -10.07 -6.89 -41.48
CA ASP A 54 -10.59 -6.09 -42.60
C ASP A 54 -10.68 -6.96 -43.87
N PRO A 55 -11.89 -7.32 -44.32
CA PRO A 55 -12.06 -8.17 -45.51
C PRO A 55 -11.69 -7.47 -46.83
N LYS A 56 -11.47 -6.14 -46.83
CA LYS A 56 -11.06 -5.38 -48.02
C LYS A 56 -9.55 -5.41 -48.22
N THR A 57 -8.79 -5.33 -47.12
CA THR A 57 -7.32 -5.35 -47.16
C THR A 57 -6.76 -6.75 -46.93
N GLY A 58 -7.52 -7.62 -46.25
CA GLY A 58 -7.07 -8.94 -45.83
C GLY A 58 -6.17 -8.91 -44.60
N GLU A 59 -6.12 -7.78 -43.89
CA GLU A 59 -5.24 -7.55 -42.74
C GLU A 59 -5.97 -7.73 -41.41
N TYR A 60 -5.19 -8.08 -40.39
CA TYR A 60 -5.63 -8.12 -39.00
C TYR A 60 -5.12 -6.89 -38.24
N THR A 61 -5.94 -6.36 -37.34
CA THR A 61 -5.56 -5.28 -36.41
C THR A 61 -6.00 -5.60 -34.99
N CYS A 62 -5.38 -4.99 -34.01
CA CYS A 62 -5.80 -5.08 -32.61
C CYS A 62 -6.51 -3.80 -32.17
N ASP A 63 -7.58 -3.95 -31.40
CA ASP A 63 -8.21 -2.85 -30.68
C ASP A 63 -7.31 -2.42 -29.53
N ALA A 64 -6.66 -1.26 -29.70
CA ALA A 64 -5.76 -0.65 -28.73
C ALA A 64 -6.48 0.15 -27.63
N VAL A 65 -7.81 0.04 -27.56
CA VAL A 65 -8.63 0.72 -26.55
C VAL A 65 -9.56 -0.29 -25.91
N ASP A 66 -9.47 -0.41 -24.59
CA ASP A 66 -10.45 -1.10 -23.78
C ASP A 66 -11.43 -0.08 -23.17
N THR A 67 -12.70 -0.45 -22.98
CA THR A 67 -13.71 0.46 -22.44
C THR A 67 -14.35 -0.14 -21.21
N VAL A 68 -14.19 0.54 -20.08
CA VAL A 68 -14.82 0.18 -18.81
C VAL A 68 -15.97 1.15 -18.53
N GLU A 69 -17.17 0.61 -18.36
CA GLU A 69 -18.33 1.38 -17.90
C GLU A 69 -18.59 1.07 -16.42
N THR A 70 -18.69 2.11 -15.58
CA THR A 70 -18.97 1.94 -14.15
C THR A 70 -19.66 3.16 -13.55
N GLY A 71 -20.79 2.93 -12.87
CA GLY A 71 -21.58 4.04 -12.34
C GLY A 71 -22.02 4.98 -13.47
N ASN A 72 -21.63 6.26 -13.38
CA ASN A 72 -21.87 7.24 -14.45
C ASN A 72 -20.61 7.53 -15.30
N LEU A 73 -19.54 6.74 -15.12
CA LEU A 73 -18.27 6.92 -15.80
C LEU A 73 -18.10 5.92 -16.94
N ARG A 74 -17.53 6.41 -18.04
CA ARG A 74 -16.92 5.58 -19.09
C ARG A 74 -15.42 5.85 -19.07
N ILE A 75 -14.61 4.80 -18.99
CA ILE A 75 -13.15 4.89 -18.95
C ILE A 75 -12.61 4.17 -20.19
N GLU A 76 -11.96 4.92 -21.07
CA GLU A 76 -11.24 4.37 -22.22
C GLU A 76 -9.79 4.15 -21.80
N VAL A 77 -9.35 2.89 -21.73
CA VAL A 77 -7.98 2.51 -21.38
C VAL A 77 -7.22 2.31 -22.68
N HIS A 78 -6.16 3.09 -22.88
CA HIS A 78 -5.33 2.99 -24.07
C HIS A 78 -4.20 2.00 -23.80
N LEU A 79 -3.99 1.11 -24.75
CA LEU A 79 -3.14 -0.06 -24.61
C LEU A 79 -1.99 -0.01 -25.62
N ASP A 80 -0.82 -0.46 -25.18
CA ASP A 80 0.26 -0.84 -26.07
C ASP A 80 0.06 -2.33 -26.41
N ILE A 81 -0.16 -2.62 -27.69
CA ILE A 81 -0.50 -3.96 -28.17
C ILE A 81 0.37 -4.32 -29.37
N ALA A 82 0.96 -5.50 -29.32
CA ALA A 82 1.64 -6.10 -30.46
C ALA A 82 0.78 -7.20 -31.09
N LEU A 83 0.83 -7.29 -32.42
CA LEU A 83 0.38 -8.47 -33.15
C LEU A 83 1.52 -9.49 -33.17
N GLU A 84 1.27 -10.69 -32.65
CA GLU A 84 2.23 -11.79 -32.72
C GLU A 84 1.78 -12.80 -33.79
N ASP A 85 2.68 -13.10 -34.73
CA ASP A 85 2.42 -14.02 -35.83
C ASP A 85 2.37 -15.48 -35.33
N GLY A 86 1.17 -15.94 -34.99
CA GLY A 86 0.86 -17.34 -34.76
C GLY A 86 0.67 -18.15 -36.06
N THR A 87 0.58 -19.48 -35.95
CA THR A 87 0.25 -20.31 -37.13
C THR A 87 -1.23 -20.14 -37.50
N ASN A 88 -1.48 -19.37 -38.57
CA ASN A 88 -2.73 -19.11 -39.32
C ASN A 88 -3.64 -17.94 -38.88
N VAL A 89 -3.67 -17.54 -37.60
CA VAL A 89 -4.38 -16.32 -37.12
C VAL A 89 -3.47 -15.65 -36.08
N PRO A 90 -3.14 -14.35 -36.23
CA PRO A 90 -2.30 -13.64 -35.25
C PRO A 90 -3.06 -13.41 -33.94
N ASP A 91 -2.32 -13.24 -32.86
CA ASP A 91 -2.88 -12.92 -31.54
C ASP A 91 -2.52 -11.49 -31.11
N CYS A 92 -3.37 -10.88 -30.30
CA CYS A 92 -3.17 -9.54 -29.76
C CYS A 92 -2.54 -9.65 -28.37
N PHE A 93 -1.26 -9.29 -28.25
CA PHE A 93 -0.53 -9.35 -26.99
C PHE A 93 -0.42 -7.95 -26.37
N GLU A 94 -0.99 -7.79 -25.18
CA GLU A 94 -0.90 -6.54 -24.40
C GLU A 94 0.48 -6.40 -23.75
N LEU A 95 1.21 -5.36 -24.14
CA LEU A 95 2.50 -4.99 -23.57
C LEU A 95 2.33 -4.10 -22.34
N GLY A 96 1.32 -3.23 -22.34
CA GLY A 96 1.05 -2.33 -21.23
C GLY A 96 -0.09 -1.37 -21.53
N HIS A 97 -0.28 -0.41 -20.63
CA HIS A 97 -1.25 0.66 -20.76
C HIS A 97 -0.49 1.97 -21.03
N THR A 98 -0.86 2.69 -22.08
CA THR A 98 -0.28 3.98 -22.45
C THR A 98 -1.00 5.15 -21.78
N GLY A 99 -2.21 4.92 -21.27
CA GLY A 99 -2.98 5.96 -20.59
C GLY A 99 -4.44 5.57 -20.43
N PHE A 100 -5.25 6.51 -19.96
CA PHE A 100 -6.70 6.35 -19.97
C PHE A 100 -7.42 7.71 -20.04
N ILE A 101 -8.65 7.69 -20.51
CA ILE A 101 -9.53 8.86 -20.58
C ILE A 101 -10.82 8.54 -19.82
N VAL A 102 -11.22 9.41 -18.90
CA VAL A 102 -12.45 9.29 -18.13
C VAL A 102 -13.49 10.25 -18.68
N TYR A 103 -14.69 9.74 -18.93
CA TYR A 103 -15.84 10.50 -19.40
C TYR A 103 -17.02 10.38 -18.43
N ARG A 104 -17.87 11.41 -18.42
CA ARG A 104 -19.23 11.36 -17.89
C ARG A 104 -20.20 11.77 -18.99
N GLY A 105 -20.99 10.81 -19.48
CA GLY A 105 -21.70 10.95 -20.74
C GLY A 105 -20.71 11.24 -21.88
N GLU A 106 -20.95 12.31 -22.63
CA GLU A 106 -20.05 12.76 -23.72
C GLU A 106 -18.95 13.73 -23.25
N THR A 107 -18.92 14.08 -21.95
CA THR A 107 -17.96 15.05 -21.43
C THR A 107 -16.71 14.33 -20.97
N LYS A 108 -15.56 14.67 -21.58
CA LYS A 108 -14.24 14.24 -21.10
C LYS A 108 -13.91 14.96 -19.80
N LEU A 109 -13.63 14.18 -18.74
CA LEU A 109 -13.26 14.67 -17.42
C LEU A 109 -11.74 14.67 -17.23
N ILE A 110 -11.10 13.51 -17.45
CA ILE A 110 -9.67 13.29 -17.24
C ILE A 110 -9.08 12.68 -18.51
N GLU A 111 -7.88 13.10 -18.87
CA GLU A 111 -7.02 12.43 -19.83
C GLU A 111 -5.66 12.24 -19.16
N PHE A 112 -5.24 11.00 -19.04
CA PHE A 112 -4.01 10.61 -18.39
C PHE A 112 -3.11 9.89 -19.38
N ASP A 113 -1.92 10.44 -19.59
CA ASP A 113 -0.86 9.85 -20.40
C ASP A 113 0.21 9.26 -19.47
N ALA A 114 0.42 7.95 -19.55
CA ALA A 114 1.33 7.23 -18.67
C ALA A 114 2.80 7.51 -19.00
N GLU A 115 3.13 7.77 -20.27
CA GLU A 115 4.49 8.09 -20.70
C GLU A 115 4.86 9.51 -20.23
N GLU A 116 3.96 10.48 -20.42
CA GLU A 116 4.17 11.85 -19.94
C GLU A 116 4.32 11.90 -18.42
N ALA A 117 3.45 11.19 -17.69
CA ALA A 117 3.51 11.12 -16.24
C ALA A 117 4.85 10.55 -15.73
N TYR A 118 5.34 9.47 -16.36
CA TYR A 118 6.60 8.85 -15.99
C TYR A 118 7.82 9.72 -16.30
N ILE A 119 7.85 10.34 -17.48
CA ILE A 119 8.94 11.25 -17.87
C ILE A 119 9.02 12.42 -16.88
N LYS A 120 7.88 12.97 -16.50
CA LYS A 120 7.82 14.07 -15.54
C LYS A 120 8.36 13.67 -14.16
N GLU A 121 7.97 12.51 -13.65
CA GLU A 121 8.45 11.97 -12.37
C GLU A 121 9.98 11.84 -12.35
N ARG A 122 10.58 11.26 -13.40
CA ARG A 122 12.03 11.04 -13.45
C ARG A 122 12.87 12.27 -13.73
N LEU A 123 12.35 13.23 -14.50
CA LEU A 123 13.01 14.52 -14.68
C LEU A 123 13.06 15.32 -13.38
N GLU A 124 12.05 15.17 -12.51
CA GLU A 124 12.02 15.80 -11.19
C GLU A 124 12.97 15.09 -10.19
N GLU A 125 13.17 13.77 -10.34
CA GLU A 125 14.12 12.99 -9.52
C GLU A 125 15.58 13.05 -9.98
N GLY A 126 15.86 13.63 -11.16
CA GLY A 126 17.21 13.83 -11.68
C GLY A 126 17.90 12.55 -12.19
N ASP A 127 17.12 11.52 -12.51
CA ASP A 127 17.63 10.20 -12.89
C ASP A 127 17.78 10.09 -14.43
N ASP A 128 18.99 10.35 -14.93
CA ASP A 128 19.34 10.46 -16.37
C ASP A 128 19.43 9.09 -17.10
N TYR A 129 19.08 7.98 -16.43
CA TYR A 129 19.35 6.62 -16.88
C TYR A 129 18.39 6.06 -17.95
N CYS A 130 17.30 6.77 -18.26
CA CYS A 130 16.30 6.32 -19.24
C CYS A 130 16.68 6.57 -20.71
N LEU A 131 17.81 7.21 -21.01
CA LEU A 131 18.15 7.58 -22.39
C LEU A 131 18.80 6.45 -23.22
N TYR A 132 19.16 5.30 -22.63
CA TYR A 132 20.08 4.36 -23.29
C TYR A 132 19.65 2.89 -23.37
N PHE A 133 18.60 2.44 -22.67
CA PHE A 133 18.03 1.11 -22.83
C PHE A 133 16.51 1.21 -22.98
N SER A 134 15.96 0.42 -23.90
CA SER A 134 14.53 0.30 -24.18
C SER A 134 13.74 0.21 -22.87
N CYS A 135 13.10 1.33 -22.50
CA CYS A 135 12.06 1.34 -21.50
C CYS A 135 10.84 0.68 -22.15
N GLU A 136 10.84 -0.65 -22.24
CA GLU A 136 9.61 -1.39 -22.51
C GLU A 136 8.76 -1.20 -21.26
N PHE A 137 7.85 -0.23 -21.34
CA PHE A 137 7.00 0.21 -20.27
C PHE A 137 5.88 -0.81 -20.03
N PHE A 138 6.04 -1.65 -19.01
CA PHE A 138 4.96 -2.52 -18.53
C PHE A 138 4.09 -1.79 -17.50
N SER A 139 3.65 -0.55 -17.82
CA SER A 139 2.68 0.16 -17.00
C SER A 139 1.34 -0.57 -17.07
N LYS A 140 0.74 -0.90 -15.93
CA LYS A 140 -0.62 -1.46 -15.88
C LYS A 140 -1.48 -0.73 -14.88
N PHE A 141 -2.65 -0.31 -15.30
CA PHE A 141 -3.67 0.28 -14.43
C PHE A 141 -4.73 -0.76 -14.10
N SER A 142 -4.99 -0.99 -12.81
CA SER A 142 -6.16 -1.76 -12.41
C SER A 142 -7.39 -0.85 -12.47
N LEU A 143 -8.14 -1.00 -13.56
CA LEU A 143 -9.37 -0.27 -13.84
C LEU A 143 -10.57 -1.22 -13.90
N LYS A 144 -10.52 -2.30 -13.13
CA LYS A 144 -11.65 -3.22 -12.99
C LYS A 144 -12.63 -2.57 -12.02
N PHE A 145 -13.81 -2.20 -12.54
CA PHE A 145 -14.96 -1.69 -11.78
C PHE A 145 -16.25 -2.42 -12.20
N PRO A 146 -17.14 -2.82 -11.28
CA PRO A 146 -18.45 -3.35 -11.66
C PRO A 146 -19.25 -2.27 -12.37
N ARG A 147 -20.06 -2.64 -13.36
CA ARG A 147 -20.94 -1.69 -14.07
C ARG A 147 -21.94 -1.00 -13.13
N HIS A 148 -22.42 -1.74 -12.12
CA HIS A 148 -23.42 -1.31 -11.15
C HIS A 148 -22.84 -1.24 -9.72
N PRO A 149 -21.93 -0.28 -9.43
CA PRO A 149 -21.26 -0.19 -8.13
C PRO A 149 -22.26 0.02 -6.98
N GLU A 150 -23.42 0.61 -7.24
CA GLU A 150 -24.50 0.83 -6.28
C GLU A 150 -25.12 -0.46 -5.71
N LYS A 151 -24.93 -1.60 -6.38
CA LYS A 151 -25.42 -2.91 -5.92
C LYS A 151 -24.50 -3.53 -4.86
N PHE A 152 -23.29 -3.01 -4.70
CA PHE A 152 -22.27 -3.56 -3.81
C PHE A 152 -22.12 -2.67 -2.58
N PRO A 153 -22.48 -3.16 -1.38
CA PRO A 153 -22.47 -2.33 -0.19
C PRO A 153 -21.04 -2.01 0.26
N VAL A 154 -20.86 -0.79 0.76
CA VAL A 154 -19.72 -0.42 1.59
C VAL A 154 -20.01 -0.83 3.02
N VAL A 155 -19.06 -1.51 3.65
CA VAL A 155 -19.08 -1.89 5.06
C VAL A 155 -17.95 -1.14 5.77
N ILE A 156 -18.28 -0.52 6.89
CA ILE A 156 -17.30 0.06 7.80
C ILE A 156 -17.44 -0.66 9.12
N ASP A 157 -16.38 -1.33 9.59
CA ASP A 157 -16.41 -2.05 10.86
C ASP A 157 -16.26 -1.11 12.07
N ASP A 158 -16.34 -1.68 13.28
CA ASP A 158 -16.25 -0.91 14.54
C ASP A 158 -14.89 -0.21 14.75
N ASN A 159 -13.84 -0.65 14.04
CA ASN A 159 -12.51 -0.02 14.05
C ASN A 159 -12.36 1.01 12.92
N GLY A 160 -13.42 1.24 12.14
CA GLY A 160 -13.42 2.13 10.98
C GLY A 160 -12.82 1.49 9.73
N TYR A 161 -12.52 0.19 9.69
CA TYR A 161 -12.00 -0.45 8.49
C TYR A 161 -13.02 -0.36 7.36
N PHE A 162 -12.62 0.26 6.25
CA PHE A 162 -13.44 0.45 5.07
C PHE A 162 -13.29 -0.74 4.13
N GLU A 163 -14.40 -1.36 3.78
CA GLU A 163 -14.44 -2.49 2.86
C GLU A 163 -15.56 -2.30 1.84
N TRP A 164 -15.22 -2.40 0.56
CA TRP A 164 -16.20 -2.48 -0.51
C TRP A 164 -16.46 -3.94 -0.88
N LYS A 165 -17.68 -4.43 -0.64
CA LYS A 165 -18.03 -5.85 -0.80
C LYS A 165 -18.34 -6.20 -2.25
N VAL A 166 -17.29 -6.32 -3.06
CA VAL A 166 -17.37 -6.87 -4.43
C VAL A 166 -16.86 -8.32 -4.38
N GLU A 167 -17.70 -9.29 -4.73
CA GLU A 167 -17.31 -10.71 -4.75
C GLU A 167 -16.22 -10.95 -5.81
N ASP A 168 -15.22 -11.79 -5.50
CA ASP A 168 -14.10 -12.19 -6.36
C ASP A 168 -13.11 -11.10 -6.82
N TRP A 169 -13.16 -9.91 -6.22
CA TRP A 169 -12.37 -8.76 -6.65
C TRP A 169 -11.37 -8.32 -5.57
N TYR A 170 -10.08 -8.48 -5.88
CA TYR A 170 -8.99 -8.25 -4.91
C TYR A 170 -8.22 -6.94 -5.15
N ASP A 171 -8.42 -6.26 -6.28
CA ASP A 171 -7.47 -5.25 -6.77
C ASP A 171 -7.94 -3.79 -6.68
N THR A 172 -9.23 -3.51 -6.46
CA THR A 172 -9.76 -2.13 -6.42
C THR A 172 -10.66 -1.89 -5.20
N PRO A 173 -10.13 -1.35 -4.08
CA PRO A 173 -10.84 -1.36 -2.80
C PRO A 173 -11.84 -0.22 -2.60
N ILE A 174 -11.92 0.75 -3.53
CA ILE A 174 -12.78 1.94 -3.38
C ILE A 174 -13.82 1.98 -4.51
N PRO A 175 -15.11 2.17 -4.19
CA PRO A 175 -16.12 2.42 -5.21
C PRO A 175 -15.76 3.63 -6.07
N PRO A 176 -15.99 3.57 -7.40
CA PRO A 176 -15.84 4.75 -8.23
C PRO A 176 -16.84 5.81 -7.79
N GLU A 177 -16.43 7.07 -7.90
CA GLU A 177 -17.20 8.24 -7.46
C GLU A 177 -17.40 8.33 -5.93
N TYR A 178 -16.65 7.57 -5.13
CA TYR A 178 -16.66 7.71 -3.66
C TYR A 178 -15.87 8.95 -3.21
N ASP A 179 -16.36 9.63 -2.18
CA ASP A 179 -15.67 10.79 -1.57
C ASP A 179 -14.55 10.33 -0.63
N VAL A 180 -13.34 10.21 -1.19
CA VAL A 180 -12.11 9.77 -0.50
C VAL A 180 -11.46 10.94 0.22
N THR A 181 -11.56 12.16 -0.30
CA THR A 181 -10.95 13.36 0.30
C THR A 181 -11.79 13.94 1.44
N GLY A 182 -13.10 13.71 1.43
CA GLY A 182 -14.05 14.28 2.39
C GLY A 182 -14.48 15.71 2.06
N ASP A 183 -14.21 16.18 0.84
CA ASP A 183 -14.57 17.53 0.40
C ASP A 183 -15.97 17.57 -0.26
N GLY A 184 -16.64 16.43 -0.37
CA GLY A 184 -17.95 16.28 -1.00
C GLY A 184 -17.89 16.06 -2.51
N SER A 185 -16.70 16.05 -3.13
CA SER A 185 -16.51 15.73 -4.54
C SER A 185 -16.29 14.22 -4.74
N PRO A 186 -16.88 13.60 -5.78
CA PRO A 186 -16.63 12.21 -6.08
C PRO A 186 -15.18 12.02 -6.59
N ASN A 187 -14.53 10.93 -6.16
CA ASN A 187 -13.19 10.59 -6.59
C ASN A 187 -13.14 9.28 -7.40
N LEU A 188 -12.09 9.15 -8.22
CA LEU A 188 -11.69 7.90 -8.86
C LEU A 188 -10.29 7.55 -8.35
N VAL A 189 -10.11 6.34 -7.84
CA VAL A 189 -8.81 5.85 -7.38
C VAL A 189 -8.36 4.69 -8.27
N VAL A 190 -7.20 4.85 -8.89
CA VAL A 190 -6.64 3.91 -9.86
C VAL A 190 -5.33 3.35 -9.34
N LYS A 191 -5.25 2.02 -9.17
CA LYS A 191 -4.00 1.34 -8.85
C LYS A 191 -3.15 1.24 -10.12
N HIS A 192 -1.89 1.59 -10.02
CA HIS A 192 -0.89 1.48 -11.07
C HIS A 192 0.23 0.56 -10.61
N TRP A 193 0.69 -0.29 -11.53
CA TRP A 193 1.89 -1.10 -11.40
C TRP A 193 2.88 -0.68 -12.48
N SER A 194 4.12 -0.37 -12.08
CA SER A 194 5.16 0.07 -13.01
C SER A 194 5.81 -1.06 -13.81
N GLY A 195 5.43 -2.32 -13.59
CA GLY A 195 5.98 -3.46 -14.32
C GLY A 195 7.28 -4.04 -13.75
N GLY A 196 7.78 -3.50 -12.64
CA GLY A 196 8.99 -3.99 -11.98
C GLY A 196 8.86 -5.42 -11.44
N VAL A 197 10.02 -6.08 -11.21
CA VAL A 197 10.10 -7.43 -10.59
C VAL A 197 9.59 -7.43 -9.14
N HIS A 198 9.48 -6.25 -8.53
CA HIS A 198 8.79 -6.04 -7.26
C HIS A 198 7.42 -5.38 -7.47
N CYS A 199 6.60 -5.43 -6.43
CA CYS A 199 5.27 -4.85 -6.28
C CYS A 199 5.26 -3.31 -6.22
N CYS A 200 5.97 -2.61 -7.11
CA CYS A 200 6.03 -1.15 -7.17
C CYS A 200 4.67 -0.58 -7.59
N PHE A 201 3.82 -0.31 -6.60
CA PHE A 201 2.45 0.13 -6.80
C PHE A 201 2.26 1.58 -6.39
N SER A 202 1.48 2.30 -7.20
CA SER A 202 1.04 3.67 -6.92
C SER A 202 -0.48 3.75 -7.03
N TYR A 203 -1.09 4.66 -6.30
CA TYR A 203 -2.54 4.92 -6.37
C TYR A 203 -2.77 6.36 -6.80
N TYR A 204 -3.32 6.54 -7.99
CA TYR A 204 -3.69 7.85 -8.51
C TYR A 204 -5.07 8.21 -8.01
N VAL A 205 -5.21 9.35 -7.34
CA VAL A 205 -6.48 9.85 -6.83
C VAL A 205 -6.91 11.02 -7.70
N PHE A 206 -8.04 10.86 -8.41
CA PHE A 206 -8.61 11.90 -9.24
C PHE A 206 -9.88 12.47 -8.62
N ASP A 207 -10.07 13.78 -8.74
CA ASP A 207 -11.36 14.42 -8.64
C ASP A 207 -12.10 14.17 -9.96
N VAL A 208 -13.31 13.62 -9.89
CA VAL A 208 -14.19 13.42 -11.05
C VAL A 208 -15.51 14.18 -10.87
N GLY A 209 -15.57 15.15 -9.96
CA GLY A 209 -16.71 16.03 -9.76
C GLY A 209 -16.80 17.16 -10.78
N ASP A 210 -17.14 18.36 -10.31
CA ASP A 210 -17.33 19.55 -11.15
C ASP A 210 -16.01 20.16 -11.64
N THR A 211 -14.91 19.91 -10.92
CA THR A 211 -13.56 20.37 -11.28
C THR A 211 -12.59 19.19 -11.42
N PRO A 212 -12.70 18.40 -12.51
CA PRO A 212 -11.87 17.21 -12.67
C PRO A 212 -10.37 17.54 -12.70
N ARG A 213 -9.58 16.76 -11.96
CA ARG A 213 -8.12 16.90 -11.89
C ARG A 213 -7.48 15.69 -11.20
N LEU A 214 -6.18 15.50 -11.39
CA LEU A 214 -5.36 14.70 -10.49
C LEU A 214 -5.25 15.43 -9.14
N ILE A 215 -5.54 14.72 -8.04
CA ILE A 215 -5.40 15.23 -6.67
C ILE A 215 -4.02 14.87 -6.15
N ASP A 216 -3.68 13.58 -6.17
CA ASP A 216 -2.42 13.08 -5.62
C ASP A 216 -2.04 11.72 -6.22
N VAL A 217 -0.77 11.36 -6.07
CA VAL A 217 -0.22 10.04 -6.36
C VAL A 217 0.36 9.46 -5.07
N LEU A 218 -0.31 8.43 -4.56
CA LEU A 218 0.06 7.75 -3.34
C LEU A 218 1.00 6.62 -3.71
N ASP A 219 2.30 6.85 -3.51
CA ASP A 219 3.30 5.80 -3.65
C ASP A 219 3.17 4.81 -2.50
N SER A 220 2.83 3.57 -2.83
CA SER A 220 2.74 2.47 -1.87
C SER A 220 4.00 1.60 -1.87
N GLY A 221 5.01 1.98 -2.65
CA GLY A 221 6.29 1.31 -2.77
C GLY A 221 6.09 -0.16 -3.06
N HIS A 222 6.60 -1.01 -2.16
CA HIS A 222 6.48 -2.46 -2.27
C HIS A 222 5.28 -3.07 -1.53
N ALA A 223 4.25 -2.28 -1.19
CA ALA A 223 3.04 -2.78 -0.56
C ALA A 223 1.96 -3.07 -1.62
N ASP A 224 1.43 -4.29 -1.64
CA ASP A 224 0.46 -4.70 -2.67
C ASP A 224 -0.89 -3.99 -2.54
N VAL A 225 -1.39 -3.82 -1.31
CA VAL A 225 -2.72 -3.24 -1.07
C VAL A 225 -2.70 -2.38 0.20
N PRO A 226 -2.89 -1.05 0.11
CA PRO A 226 -3.09 -0.23 1.27
C PRO A 226 -4.50 -0.47 1.84
N ARG A 227 -4.65 -0.30 3.14
CA ARG A 227 -5.94 -0.45 3.82
C ARG A 227 -6.59 0.90 3.99
N PHE A 228 -7.89 1.00 3.77
CA PHE A 228 -8.63 2.24 3.94
C PHE A 228 -9.42 2.19 5.25
N TYR A 229 -9.48 3.32 5.94
CA TYR A 229 -10.22 3.49 7.18
C TYR A 229 -11.08 4.76 7.12
N LYS A 230 -12.28 4.71 7.68
CA LYS A 230 -13.12 5.87 7.94
C LYS A 230 -13.10 6.17 9.44
N PHE A 231 -12.30 7.14 9.85
CA PHE A 231 -12.30 7.63 11.22
C PHE A 231 -13.28 8.79 11.39
N ASN A 232 -13.89 8.88 12.58
CA ASN A 232 -14.88 9.92 12.88
C ASN A 232 -14.32 11.34 12.86
N ASP A 233 -13.01 11.50 13.05
CA ASP A 233 -12.30 12.77 13.09
C ASP A 233 -11.63 13.15 11.75
N THR A 234 -11.84 12.34 10.70
CA THR A 234 -11.36 12.62 9.34
C THR A 234 -12.56 12.75 8.38
N PRO A 235 -12.67 13.85 7.61
CA PRO A 235 -13.81 14.04 6.71
C PRO A 235 -13.82 13.03 5.56
N GLY A 236 -12.65 12.59 5.08
CA GLY A 236 -12.47 11.60 4.02
C GLY A 236 -12.13 10.21 4.53
N LEU A 237 -11.49 9.39 3.69
CA LEU A 237 -10.85 8.15 4.09
C LEU A 237 -9.40 8.41 4.54
N THR A 238 -8.90 7.52 5.39
CA THR A 238 -7.50 7.46 5.81
C THR A 238 -6.86 6.20 5.26
N LEU A 239 -5.76 6.38 4.54
CA LEU A 239 -4.95 5.30 4.00
C LEU A 239 -3.98 4.78 5.06
N SER A 240 -3.92 3.47 5.27
CA SER A 240 -2.81 2.81 5.97
C SER A 240 -1.91 2.14 4.95
N THR A 241 -0.65 2.57 4.92
CA THR A 241 0.40 1.97 4.10
C THR A 241 1.70 1.93 4.89
N ALA A 242 2.84 1.75 4.23
CA ALA A 242 4.16 1.80 4.84
C ALA A 242 5.08 2.75 4.08
N ASP A 243 6.03 3.32 4.80
CA ASP A 243 7.14 4.05 4.20
C ASP A 243 8.25 3.08 3.78
N TRP A 244 8.48 2.99 2.47
CA TRP A 244 9.48 2.13 1.86
C TRP A 244 10.83 2.80 1.60
N THR A 245 11.04 4.03 2.09
CA THR A 245 12.35 4.75 2.05
C THR A 245 13.52 3.89 2.52
N TYR A 246 13.26 2.94 3.42
CA TYR A 246 14.25 2.06 4.04
C TYR A 246 14.45 0.73 3.32
N ALA A 247 13.78 0.48 2.19
CA ALA A 247 14.00 -0.70 1.38
C ALA A 247 15.49 -0.79 1.00
N TYR A 248 16.07 -1.97 1.22
CA TYR A 248 17.49 -2.30 0.98
C TYR A 248 18.51 -1.50 1.80
N TRP A 249 18.08 -0.58 2.65
CA TRP A 249 19.00 0.20 3.46
C TRP A 249 19.57 -0.67 4.58
N ASN A 250 20.87 -0.94 4.49
CA ASN A 250 21.62 -1.75 5.45
C ASN A 250 21.17 -3.20 5.63
N THR A 251 20.24 -3.70 4.80
CA THR A 251 19.77 -5.10 4.84
C THR A 251 19.16 -5.53 3.50
N SER A 252 18.82 -6.81 3.38
CA SER A 252 18.09 -7.34 2.22
C SER A 252 16.66 -6.79 2.18
N PHE A 253 15.97 -6.93 1.04
CA PHE A 253 14.56 -6.58 0.93
C PHE A 253 13.70 -7.22 2.04
N ALA A 254 13.90 -8.52 2.28
CA ALA A 254 13.13 -9.27 3.27
C ALA A 254 13.35 -8.75 4.72
N GLY A 255 14.55 -8.24 5.00
CA GLY A 255 14.89 -7.65 6.30
C GLY A 255 14.54 -6.15 6.41
N SER A 256 14.13 -5.52 5.31
CA SER A 256 13.93 -4.06 5.29
C SER A 256 12.76 -3.64 6.19
N PRO A 257 12.95 -2.63 7.03
CA PRO A 257 11.86 -2.04 7.78
C PRO A 257 10.95 -1.25 6.86
N ARG A 258 9.67 -1.20 7.27
CA ARG A 258 8.60 -0.52 6.55
C ARG A 258 7.67 0.11 7.57
N PRO A 259 8.05 1.26 8.18
CA PRO A 259 7.24 1.88 9.22
C PRO A 259 5.83 2.15 8.69
N GLN A 260 4.82 1.69 9.42
CA GLN A 260 3.43 1.92 9.04
C GLN A 260 3.12 3.41 9.13
N ILE A 261 2.45 3.95 8.12
CA ILE A 261 1.98 5.34 8.07
C ILE A 261 0.48 5.38 7.83
N TYR A 262 -0.17 6.41 8.37
CA TYR A 262 -1.55 6.75 8.06
C TYR A 262 -1.57 8.05 7.27
N LEU A 263 -2.20 8.10 6.09
CA LEU A 263 -2.34 9.29 5.27
C LEU A 263 -3.80 9.76 5.25
N SER A 264 -4.02 11.05 5.45
CA SER A 264 -5.33 11.68 5.31
C SER A 264 -5.21 12.89 4.39
N PHE A 265 -6.29 13.22 3.68
CA PHE A 265 -6.31 14.40 2.83
C PHE A 265 -6.23 15.68 3.66
N ASP A 266 -5.28 16.57 3.31
CA ASP A 266 -5.16 17.91 3.85
C ASP A 266 -5.71 18.91 2.82
N PRO A 267 -6.86 19.55 3.07
CA PRO A 267 -7.45 20.49 2.14
C PRO A 267 -6.64 21.78 1.98
N GLU A 268 -5.79 22.15 2.94
CA GLU A 268 -4.94 23.34 2.85
C GLU A 268 -3.76 23.09 1.90
N GLN A 269 -3.17 21.88 1.96
CA GLN A 269 -2.09 21.46 1.07
C GLN A 269 -2.60 20.82 -0.23
N ASN A 270 -3.89 20.51 -0.31
CA ASN A 270 -4.55 19.85 -1.43
C ASN A 270 -3.86 18.53 -1.84
N ARG A 271 -3.44 17.73 -0.86
CA ARG A 271 -2.76 16.44 -1.03
C ARG A 271 -2.95 15.55 0.20
N PHE A 272 -2.64 14.27 0.10
CA PHE A 272 -2.58 13.38 1.25
C PHE A 272 -1.26 13.61 2.02
N VAL A 273 -1.37 13.74 3.32
CA VAL A 273 -0.23 13.95 4.24
C VAL A 273 -0.29 12.96 5.38
N MET A 274 0.85 12.74 6.06
CA MET A 274 0.86 11.84 7.20
C MET A 274 -0.01 12.39 8.34
N ASN A 275 -1.00 11.60 8.77
CA ASN A 275 -1.89 11.95 9.87
C ASN A 275 -1.16 11.80 11.21
N THR A 276 -0.50 12.88 11.63
CA THR A 276 0.31 12.93 12.86
C THR A 276 -0.49 12.62 14.13
N LYS A 277 -1.81 12.86 14.15
CA LYS A 277 -2.66 12.54 15.30
C LYS A 277 -2.82 11.03 15.47
N LEU A 278 -3.08 10.31 14.39
CA LEU A 278 -3.18 8.84 14.39
C LEU A 278 -1.81 8.17 14.53
N MET A 279 -0.76 8.82 14.02
CA MET A 279 0.59 8.31 14.09
C MET A 279 1.21 8.44 15.47
N LYS A 280 0.90 9.49 16.24
CA LYS A 280 1.50 9.70 17.55
C LYS A 280 0.94 8.71 18.59
N LEU A 281 1.82 7.86 19.13
CA LEU A 281 1.48 6.91 20.19
C LEU A 281 2.42 7.10 21.40
N PRO A 282 1.97 6.78 22.62
CA PRO A 282 2.87 6.77 23.78
C PRO A 282 4.02 5.77 23.58
N ILE A 283 5.10 5.98 24.32
CA ILE A 283 6.17 4.98 24.44
C ILE A 283 5.54 3.66 24.92
N PRO A 284 5.91 2.50 24.32
CA PRO A 284 5.46 1.20 24.79
C PRO A 284 5.72 0.98 26.29
N GLU A 285 4.94 0.10 26.91
CA GLU A 285 5.17 -0.31 28.30
C GLU A 285 6.55 -0.98 28.46
N GLN A 286 7.10 -0.90 29.67
CA GLN A 286 8.49 -1.31 29.92
C GLN A 286 8.74 -2.79 29.62
N ASP A 287 7.77 -3.66 29.89
CA ASP A 287 7.85 -5.09 29.57
C ASP A 287 8.03 -5.32 28.06
N LYS A 288 7.33 -4.53 27.23
CA LYS A 288 7.47 -4.55 25.78
C LYS A 288 8.85 -4.06 25.33
N LEU A 289 9.36 -2.99 25.95
CA LEU A 289 10.72 -2.50 25.68
C LEU A 289 11.78 -3.53 26.06
N ASP A 290 11.60 -4.23 27.19
CA ASP A 290 12.51 -5.28 27.64
C ASP A 290 12.51 -6.48 26.67
N GLU A 291 11.34 -6.85 26.14
CA GLU A 291 11.22 -7.85 25.07
C GLU A 291 12.02 -7.43 23.81
N TRP A 292 11.89 -6.17 23.38
CA TRP A 292 12.62 -5.66 22.22
C TRP A 292 14.13 -5.66 22.47
N VAL A 293 14.58 -5.23 23.65
CA VAL A 293 15.99 -5.28 24.06
C VAL A 293 16.53 -6.71 24.00
N ALA A 294 15.81 -7.68 24.55
CA ALA A 294 16.21 -9.08 24.53
C ALA A 294 16.27 -9.65 23.10
N ARG A 295 15.28 -9.28 22.26
CA ARG A 295 15.21 -9.68 20.86
C ARG A 295 16.40 -9.15 20.07
N ILE A 296 16.67 -7.84 20.14
CA ILE A 296 17.79 -7.20 19.43
C ILE A 296 19.12 -7.82 19.84
N LYS A 297 19.33 -8.06 21.15
CA LYS A 297 20.57 -8.70 21.64
C LYS A 297 20.76 -10.12 21.12
N THR A 298 19.67 -10.86 20.96
CA THR A 298 19.70 -12.23 20.39
C THR A 298 20.01 -12.17 18.89
N ASP A 299 19.41 -11.21 18.20
CA ASP A 299 19.45 -11.11 16.75
C ASP A 299 20.70 -10.38 16.23
N TRP A 300 21.43 -9.64 17.07
CA TRP A 300 22.53 -8.74 16.68
C TRP A 300 23.51 -9.33 15.65
N ALA A 301 23.92 -10.59 15.80
CA ALA A 301 24.93 -11.21 14.95
C ALA A 301 24.41 -11.66 13.57
N THR A 302 23.11 -11.92 13.43
CA THR A 302 22.51 -12.52 12.22
C THR A 302 21.47 -11.63 11.56
N HIS A 303 20.77 -10.83 12.36
CA HIS A 303 19.68 -9.94 12.00
C HIS A 303 19.78 -8.58 12.71
N PRO A 304 20.91 -7.85 12.55
CA PRO A 304 21.09 -6.55 13.19
C PRO A 304 20.02 -5.54 12.78
N GLU A 305 19.32 -5.75 11.64
CA GLU A 305 18.19 -4.95 11.19
C GLU A 305 17.05 -4.81 12.19
N THR A 306 16.93 -5.79 13.10
CA THR A 306 15.98 -5.76 14.19
C THR A 306 16.12 -4.50 15.05
N LEU A 307 17.35 -3.97 15.22
CA LEU A 307 17.58 -2.72 15.95
C LEU A 307 16.80 -1.56 15.31
N TRP A 308 17.06 -1.27 14.04
CA TRP A 308 16.49 -0.07 13.43
C TRP A 308 15.04 -0.27 12.98
N TRP A 309 14.56 -1.51 12.88
CA TRP A 309 13.13 -1.81 12.82
C TRP A 309 12.38 -1.18 14.00
N TYR A 310 12.81 -1.47 15.23
CA TYR A 310 12.19 -0.94 16.44
C TYR A 310 12.50 0.55 16.66
N MET A 311 13.69 1.02 16.30
CA MET A 311 13.97 2.45 16.36
C MET A 311 13.05 3.25 15.43
N LEU A 312 12.85 2.80 14.19
CA LEU A 312 11.95 3.46 13.25
C LEU A 312 10.49 3.38 13.72
N GLU A 313 10.06 2.25 14.31
CA GLU A 313 8.75 2.17 14.95
C GLU A 313 8.58 3.27 16.01
N LEU A 314 9.54 3.44 16.92
CA LEU A 314 9.49 4.50 17.93
C LEU A 314 9.52 5.90 17.31
N ILE A 315 10.39 6.14 16.33
CA ILE A 315 10.55 7.45 15.67
C ILE A 315 9.25 7.87 14.98
N TYR A 316 8.64 6.96 14.20
CA TYR A 316 7.39 7.23 13.47
C TYR A 316 6.19 7.43 14.41
N LYS A 317 6.27 6.94 15.65
CA LYS A 317 5.26 7.19 16.69
C LYS A 317 5.52 8.44 17.55
N GLY A 318 6.57 9.20 17.26
CA GLY A 318 6.92 10.43 17.98
C GLY A 318 7.81 10.23 19.21
N ASN A 319 8.51 9.09 19.30
CA ASN A 319 9.30 8.67 20.46
C ASN A 319 10.82 8.59 20.15
N LEU A 320 11.38 9.59 19.45
CA LEU A 320 12.80 9.66 19.06
C LEU A 320 13.77 9.45 20.24
N ALA A 321 13.46 10.02 21.42
CA ALA A 321 14.32 9.85 22.60
C ALA A 321 14.39 8.38 23.05
N ALA A 322 13.25 7.70 23.11
CA ALA A 322 13.18 6.28 23.44
C ALA A 322 13.91 5.42 22.39
N ALA A 323 13.87 5.80 21.10
CA ALA A 323 14.63 5.12 20.06
C ALA A 323 16.15 5.20 20.29
N LYS A 324 16.63 6.37 20.75
CA LYS A 324 18.04 6.54 21.12
C LYS A 324 18.41 5.74 22.36
N GLU A 325 17.58 5.78 23.40
CA GLU A 325 17.79 4.99 24.62
C GLU A 325 17.80 3.48 24.34
N LEU A 326 16.93 3.00 23.45
CA LEU A 326 16.92 1.61 22.98
C LEU A 326 18.25 1.22 22.35
N MET A 327 18.77 2.05 21.43
CA MET A 327 20.07 1.82 20.78
C MET A 327 21.20 1.78 21.81
N GLU A 328 21.23 2.72 22.75
CA GLU A 328 22.23 2.76 23.83
C GLU A 328 22.22 1.50 24.70
N ALA A 329 21.05 0.92 24.95
CA ALA A 329 20.90 -0.25 25.82
C ALA A 329 21.31 -1.59 25.17
N VAL A 330 21.34 -1.65 23.84
CA VAL A 330 21.57 -2.88 23.06
C VAL A 330 22.89 -2.91 22.31
N TRP A 331 23.47 -1.75 22.01
CA TRP A 331 24.72 -1.67 21.26
C TRP A 331 25.87 -2.34 22.03
N PRO A 332 26.53 -3.37 21.47
CA PRO A 332 27.62 -4.05 22.16
C PRO A 332 28.83 -3.11 22.40
N PRO A 333 29.47 -3.16 23.57
CA PRO A 333 30.65 -2.34 23.85
C PRO A 333 31.76 -2.53 22.83
N ASP A 334 32.46 -1.45 22.48
CA ASP A 334 33.64 -1.42 21.60
C ASP A 334 33.46 -2.16 20.26
N THR A 335 32.23 -2.20 19.76
CA THR A 335 31.85 -2.93 18.54
C THR A 335 31.35 -1.98 17.46
N GLU A 336 31.84 -2.15 16.24
CA GLU A 336 31.26 -1.58 15.04
C GLU A 336 30.18 -2.52 14.47
N MET A 337 29.10 -1.94 13.93
CA MET A 337 28.07 -2.70 13.24
C MET A 337 28.44 -2.80 11.76
N HIS A 338 28.45 -4.03 11.24
CA HIS A 338 28.60 -4.33 9.82
C HIS A 338 27.21 -4.68 9.24
N PRO A 339 26.61 -3.82 8.41
CA PRO A 339 25.31 -4.11 7.81
C PRO A 339 25.37 -5.34 6.90
N PRO A 340 24.36 -6.23 6.93
CA PRO A 340 24.33 -7.43 6.09
C PRO A 340 24.27 -7.15 4.58
N ASN A 341 23.86 -5.95 4.16
CA ASN A 341 23.75 -5.58 2.73
C ASN A 341 24.46 -4.26 2.40
N SER A 342 25.39 -3.81 3.24
CA SER A 342 26.32 -2.77 2.80
C SER A 342 27.31 -3.37 1.81
N GLY A 343 27.57 -2.70 0.69
CA GLY A 343 28.76 -3.04 -0.11
C GLY A 343 30.00 -3.10 0.79
N ASP A 344 30.97 -3.94 0.44
CA ASP A 344 32.00 -4.58 1.29
C ASP A 344 32.79 -3.73 2.32
N ASN A 345 32.57 -2.42 2.47
CA ASN A 345 33.32 -1.51 3.33
C ASN A 345 32.49 -0.59 4.25
N GLN A 346 31.17 -0.68 4.33
CA GLN A 346 30.43 0.17 5.28
C GLN A 346 30.43 -0.44 6.68
N THR A 347 30.95 0.31 7.65
CA THR A 347 30.83 0.00 9.07
C THR A 347 30.31 1.22 9.80
N TYR A 348 29.61 0.98 10.90
CA TYR A 348 29.11 2.06 11.74
C TYR A 348 29.60 1.92 13.16
N SER A 349 30.17 2.99 13.70
CA SER A 349 30.16 3.21 15.14
C SER A 349 28.72 3.48 15.61
N LYS A 350 28.46 3.37 16.91
CA LYS A 350 27.14 3.65 17.49
C LYS A 350 26.60 5.04 17.10
N ASP A 351 27.42 6.08 17.29
CA ASP A 351 27.04 7.45 16.94
C ASP A 351 26.93 7.62 15.42
N GLY A 352 27.83 7.01 14.65
CA GLY A 352 27.77 7.04 13.19
C GLY A 352 26.48 6.41 12.65
N PHE A 353 26.03 5.30 13.24
CA PHE A 353 24.76 4.67 12.89
C PHE A 353 23.56 5.57 13.21
N TRP A 354 23.54 6.17 14.41
CA TRP A 354 22.49 7.11 14.80
C TRP A 354 22.36 8.24 13.79
N HIS A 355 23.47 8.85 13.36
CA HIS A 355 23.44 9.90 12.35
C HIS A 355 22.94 9.41 11.00
N ALA A 356 23.43 8.26 10.54
CA ALA A 356 22.98 7.67 9.28
C ALA A 356 21.48 7.34 9.30
N LEU A 357 20.93 6.88 10.43
CA LEU A 357 19.50 6.63 10.58
C LEU A 357 18.69 7.92 10.52
N ILE A 358 19.12 8.99 11.20
CA ILE A 358 18.41 10.27 11.17
C ILE A 358 18.47 10.91 9.77
N ASP A 359 19.62 10.85 9.11
CA ASP A 359 19.75 11.28 7.72
C ASP A 359 18.82 10.47 6.81
N LYS A 360 18.74 9.15 7.02
CA LYS A 360 17.83 8.28 6.26
C LYS A 360 16.35 8.58 6.52
N VAL A 361 15.99 8.97 7.74
CA VAL A 361 14.64 9.51 8.04
C VAL A 361 14.40 10.81 7.28
N GLY A 362 15.42 11.65 7.13
CA GLY A 362 15.35 12.88 6.34
C GLY A 362 15.14 12.70 4.84
N GLU A 363 15.48 11.54 4.29
CA GLU A 363 15.22 11.17 2.89
C GLU A 363 13.74 10.79 2.65
N SER A 364 12.97 10.50 3.70
CA SER A 364 11.55 10.15 3.56
C SER A 364 10.73 11.34 3.08
N ARG A 365 9.77 11.07 2.17
CA ARG A 365 8.75 12.06 1.78
C ARG A 365 7.87 12.54 2.96
N TYR A 366 7.86 11.78 4.06
CA TYR A 366 7.14 12.09 5.31
C TYR A 366 8.03 12.65 6.42
N ALA A 367 9.30 12.98 6.10
CA ALA A 367 10.27 13.46 7.06
C ALA A 367 9.78 14.69 7.84
N GLU A 368 9.07 15.61 7.17
CA GLU A 368 8.52 16.81 7.79
C GLU A 368 7.60 16.47 8.96
N GLU A 369 6.61 15.61 8.71
CA GLU A 369 5.63 15.18 9.68
C GLU A 369 6.28 14.32 10.78
N VAL A 370 7.19 13.40 10.42
CA VAL A 370 7.94 12.59 11.40
C VAL A 370 8.74 13.48 12.35
N PHE A 371 9.47 14.47 11.83
CA PHE A 371 10.24 15.39 12.66
C PHE A 371 9.34 16.32 13.47
N SER A 372 8.21 16.76 12.94
CA SER A 372 7.24 17.59 13.67
C SER A 372 6.73 16.89 14.95
N MET A 373 6.47 15.59 14.89
CA MET A 373 6.03 14.81 16.05
C MET A 373 7.11 14.68 17.13
N ASN A 374 8.38 14.74 16.72
CA ASN A 374 9.57 14.57 17.55
C ASN A 374 10.25 15.89 17.95
N LYS A 375 9.66 17.04 17.62
CA LYS A 375 10.27 18.38 17.73
C LYS A 375 10.88 18.68 19.11
N ALA A 376 10.23 18.28 20.20
CA ALA A 376 10.72 18.50 21.56
C ALA A 376 12.11 17.88 21.81
N HIS A 377 12.42 16.77 21.15
CA HIS A 377 13.69 16.05 21.31
C HIS A 377 14.73 16.41 20.25
N LEU A 378 14.33 16.76 19.03
CA LEU A 378 15.24 17.23 17.98
C LEU A 378 16.02 18.48 18.39
N CYS A 379 15.42 19.37 19.20
CA CYS A 379 16.10 20.58 19.67
C CYS A 379 17.29 20.30 20.62
N SER A 380 17.42 19.06 21.13
CA SER A 380 18.59 18.63 21.93
C SER A 380 19.75 18.08 21.09
N LEU A 381 19.55 17.85 19.78
CA LEU A 381 20.56 17.26 18.86
C LEU A 381 21.34 18.32 18.06
N ARG A 382 21.17 19.61 18.39
CA ARG A 382 21.70 20.78 17.66
C ARG A 382 23.21 20.74 17.30
N PRO A 383 24.13 20.12 18.06
CA PRO A 383 25.54 20.09 17.68
C PRO A 383 25.90 19.06 16.58
N LEU A 384 24.99 18.19 16.17
CA LEU A 384 25.35 16.94 15.49
C LEU A 384 24.71 16.72 14.10
N LEU A 385 23.97 17.68 13.57
CA LEU A 385 23.30 17.57 12.28
C LEU A 385 23.82 18.66 11.36
N SER A 386 24.70 18.31 10.42
CA SER A 386 25.30 19.22 9.43
C SER A 386 24.42 19.45 8.19
N GLN A 387 23.14 19.09 8.25
CA GLN A 387 22.23 19.08 7.12
C GLN A 387 21.36 20.36 7.12
N PRO A 388 21.48 21.25 6.11
CA PRO A 388 20.71 22.49 6.02
C PRO A 388 19.18 22.29 6.04
N TYR A 389 18.68 21.14 5.57
CA TYR A 389 17.24 20.85 5.53
C TYR A 389 16.63 20.55 6.91
N LEU A 390 17.45 20.23 7.91
CA LEU A 390 17.00 20.02 9.30
C LEU A 390 16.93 21.35 10.07
N GLU A 391 17.63 22.40 9.63
CA GLU A 391 17.62 23.72 10.29
C GLU A 391 16.22 24.34 10.37
N ARG A 392 15.32 24.05 9.42
CA ARG A 392 13.92 24.50 9.46
C ARG A 392 13.09 23.83 10.57
N TYR A 393 13.51 22.65 11.02
CA TYR A 393 12.84 21.86 12.06
C TYR A 393 13.51 21.98 13.42
N LEU A 394 14.81 22.33 13.44
CA LEU A 394 15.48 22.78 14.64
C LEU A 394 14.75 24.03 15.16
N CYS A 395 14.56 24.09 16.48
CA CYS A 395 13.98 25.26 17.10
C CYS A 395 14.77 26.52 16.67
N LYS A 396 14.14 27.42 15.90
CA LYS A 396 14.45 28.84 16.04
C LYS A 396 14.23 29.14 17.51
N GLU A 397 15.24 29.64 18.19
CA GLU A 397 15.07 30.07 19.57
C GLU A 397 13.84 30.97 19.60
N ALA A 398 12.92 30.67 20.52
CA ALA A 398 11.90 31.64 20.86
C ALA A 398 12.66 32.84 21.42
N GLU A 399 12.89 33.85 20.60
CA GLU A 399 13.22 35.20 21.07
C GLU A 399 12.00 35.71 21.84
N GLN A 400 11.96 35.43 23.14
CA GLN A 400 11.23 36.21 24.15
C GLN A 400 12.06 36.34 25.41
#